data_AF-A0A7Y2R1L3-F1
#
_entry.id   AF-A0A7Y2R1L3-F1
#
_cell.length_a   1.000
_cell.length_b   1.000
_cell.length_c   1.000
_cell.angle_alpha   90.00
_cell.angle_beta   90.00
_cell.angle_gamma   90.00
#
_symmetry.space_group_name_H-M   'P 1'
#
loop_
_entity.id
_entity.type
_entity.pdbx_description
1 polymer ?
#
loop_
_entity_poly.entity_id
_entity_poly.type
_entity_poly.pdbx_seq_one_letter_code
_entity_poly.pdbx_strand_id
1 'polypeptide(L)'
;MRRLLTSLMIAVALVNSAPAFAMQTVPAGNRHAEQPDIPGASIRRTKGTKSSFDLKYEKVHELLATDRELMGKIRKVSSAYGINPIHVVGAIVGEHTYNVDAYDRLQAYYVKAASYAGESFRFAYDGESVDEFVARPQFSECKGKSDSYTLWSCREDVWESDFRGKTVDGTSFPNNRFSAVFFQPFYAGQTFGLGQVNPLTALMLSDLVTRVSGYPKLNEKNAGAVYRAIMDPDISLAFVAASIRRSIDDYKEIAGMDISGNPGLTATLYNVGNSRQRAAALAAKNHGGGATVWPEENYYGWLINDKLDELKGLL
;
A
#
# COMPACT_ATOMS: atom_id res chain seq x y z
N MET A 1 -44.90 35.66 -27.91
CA MET A 1 -44.09 35.46 -26.68
C MET A 1 -44.22 34.05 -26.09
N ARG A 2 -45.43 33.48 -25.93
CA ARG A 2 -45.63 32.15 -25.33
C ARG A 2 -44.96 30.96 -26.06
N ARG A 3 -44.78 31.05 -27.38
CA ARG A 3 -44.09 30.01 -28.20
C ARG A 3 -42.56 30.12 -28.19
N LEU A 4 -42.01 31.31 -27.93
CA LEU A 4 -40.55 31.54 -27.82
C LEU A 4 -40.01 31.14 -26.44
N LEU A 5 -40.82 31.28 -25.38
CA LEU A 5 -40.49 30.83 -24.03
C LEU A 5 -40.45 29.30 -23.89
N THR A 6 -41.30 28.56 -24.62
CA THR A 6 -41.28 27.09 -24.63
C THR A 6 -40.07 26.51 -25.35
N SER A 7 -39.57 27.16 -26.40
CA SER A 7 -38.38 26.69 -27.12
C SER A 7 -37.08 26.95 -26.34
N LEU A 8 -37.03 27.98 -25.51
CA LEU A 8 -35.86 28.27 -24.67
C LEU A 8 -35.74 27.31 -23.46
N MET A 9 -36.86 26.78 -22.94
CA MET A 9 -36.83 25.77 -21.87
C MET A 9 -36.38 24.38 -22.33
N ILE A 10 -36.57 24.03 -23.61
CA ILE A 10 -36.12 22.73 -24.15
C ILE A 10 -34.60 22.76 -24.46
N ALA A 11 -34.05 23.93 -24.82
CA ALA A 11 -32.63 24.08 -25.11
C ALA A 11 -31.74 24.06 -23.85
N VAL A 12 -32.26 24.43 -22.68
CA VAL A 12 -31.51 24.39 -21.41
C VAL A 12 -31.47 22.99 -20.78
N ALA A 13 -32.36 22.07 -21.19
CA ALA A 13 -32.40 20.70 -20.67
C ALA A 13 -31.39 19.74 -21.36
N LEU A 14 -30.73 20.17 -22.44
CA LEU A 14 -29.83 19.32 -23.24
C LEU A 14 -28.33 19.57 -23.00
N VAL A 15 -27.97 20.49 -22.08
CA VAL A 15 -26.58 20.78 -21.72
C VAL A 15 -26.34 20.29 -20.30
N ASN A 16 -25.86 19.05 -20.16
CA ASN A 16 -25.17 18.44 -19.00
C ASN A 16 -25.60 17.01 -18.61
N SER A 17 -26.02 16.17 -19.56
CA SER A 17 -25.88 14.71 -19.37
C SER A 17 -24.52 14.27 -19.91
N ALA A 18 -23.45 14.65 -19.21
CA ALA A 18 -22.21 13.90 -19.33
C ALA A 18 -22.51 12.45 -18.90
N PRO A 19 -22.09 11.42 -19.65
CA PRO A 19 -22.26 10.05 -19.19
C PRO A 19 -21.51 9.93 -17.87
N ALA A 20 -22.24 9.75 -16.78
CA ALA A 20 -21.66 9.25 -15.56
C ALA A 20 -21.17 7.84 -15.88
N PHE A 21 -19.85 7.69 -16.08
CA PHE A 21 -19.25 6.36 -16.12
C PHE A 21 -19.61 5.69 -14.79
N ALA A 22 -20.51 4.72 -14.84
CA ALA A 22 -20.89 3.96 -13.67
C ALA A 22 -19.62 3.28 -13.13
N MET A 23 -19.32 3.52 -11.84
CA MET A 23 -18.18 2.89 -11.17
C MET A 23 -18.25 1.38 -11.37
N GLN A 24 -17.22 0.81 -11.96
CA GLN A 24 -17.20 -0.60 -12.34
C GLN A 24 -16.72 -1.45 -11.17
N THR A 25 -17.57 -2.33 -10.65
CA THR A 25 -17.14 -3.30 -9.64
C THR A 25 -16.28 -4.37 -10.28
N VAL A 26 -15.06 -4.53 -9.79
CA VAL A 26 -14.15 -5.56 -10.28
C VAL A 26 -14.63 -6.93 -9.79
N PRO A 27 -14.78 -7.94 -10.69
CA PRO A 27 -15.22 -9.26 -10.27
C PRO A 27 -14.23 -9.90 -9.29
N ALA A 28 -14.75 -10.65 -8.31
CA ALA A 28 -13.93 -11.41 -7.37
C ALA A 28 -13.16 -12.55 -8.06
N GLY A 29 -12.14 -13.08 -7.38
CA GLY A 29 -11.34 -14.22 -7.83
C GLY A 29 -10.25 -13.86 -8.84
N ASN A 30 -9.42 -14.84 -9.19
CA ASN A 30 -8.23 -14.63 -10.01
C ASN A 30 -8.53 -14.31 -11.47
N ARG A 31 -7.71 -13.43 -12.07
CA ARG A 31 -7.69 -13.22 -13.53
C ARG A 31 -6.86 -14.28 -14.26
N HIS A 32 -5.90 -14.89 -13.58
CA HIS A 32 -5.05 -15.95 -14.11
C HIS A 32 -5.48 -17.32 -13.56
N ALA A 33 -5.54 -18.33 -14.43
CA ALA A 33 -5.88 -19.70 -14.03
C ALA A 33 -4.79 -20.35 -13.15
N GLU A 34 -3.53 -19.99 -13.41
CA GLU A 34 -2.38 -20.44 -12.65
C GLU A 34 -1.73 -19.26 -11.94
N GLN A 35 -1.01 -19.56 -10.85
CA GLN A 35 -0.30 -18.56 -10.09
C GLN A 35 0.79 -17.89 -10.96
N PRO A 36 0.84 -16.54 -11.03
CA PRO A 36 1.95 -15.84 -11.65
C PRO A 36 3.31 -16.18 -11.02
N ASP A 37 4.40 -15.93 -11.75
CA ASP A 37 5.75 -16.25 -11.28
C ASP A 37 6.10 -15.56 -9.94
N ILE A 38 6.68 -16.35 -9.04
CA ILE A 38 7.18 -15.87 -7.76
C ILE A 38 8.59 -15.27 -7.96
N PRO A 39 8.85 -14.02 -7.53
CA PRO A 39 10.15 -13.39 -7.70
C PRO A 39 11.29 -14.21 -7.07
N GLY A 40 12.42 -14.29 -7.78
CA GLY A 40 13.59 -15.05 -7.33
C GLY A 40 14.14 -14.63 -5.96
N ALA A 41 13.93 -13.37 -5.54
CA ALA A 41 14.29 -12.91 -4.19
C ALA A 41 13.48 -13.63 -3.10
N SER A 42 12.18 -13.82 -3.29
CA SER A 42 11.29 -14.54 -2.37
C SER A 42 11.66 -16.02 -2.29
N ILE A 43 12.00 -16.63 -3.43
CA ILE A 43 12.50 -18.01 -3.51
C ILE A 43 13.82 -18.16 -2.73
N ARG A 44 14.78 -17.27 -2.95
CA ARG A 44 16.09 -17.31 -2.25
C ARG A 44 15.94 -17.13 -0.74
N ARG A 45 15.10 -16.20 -0.27
CA ARG A 45 14.86 -16.00 1.17
C ARG A 45 14.28 -17.26 1.81
N THR A 46 13.24 -17.84 1.20
CA THR A 46 12.56 -19.04 1.70
C THR A 46 13.49 -20.25 1.75
N LYS A 47 14.35 -20.42 0.73
CA LYS A 47 15.42 -21.44 0.75
C LYS A 47 16.46 -21.16 1.85
N GLY A 48 16.81 -19.89 2.06
CA GLY A 48 17.77 -19.46 3.09
C GLY A 48 17.31 -19.79 4.51
N THR A 49 15.99 -19.78 4.78
CA THR A 49 15.41 -20.19 6.06
C THR A 49 15.06 -21.68 6.13
N LYS A 50 15.44 -22.47 5.12
CA LYS A 50 15.15 -23.91 4.99
C LYS A 50 13.65 -24.23 5.11
N SER A 51 12.80 -23.36 4.56
CA SER A 51 11.35 -23.49 4.58
C SER A 51 10.77 -23.70 3.18
N SER A 52 9.44 -23.81 3.07
CA SER A 52 8.66 -23.80 1.83
C SER A 52 7.55 -22.75 1.92
N PHE A 53 6.98 -22.34 0.78
CA PHE A 53 5.85 -21.40 0.81
C PHE A 53 4.62 -22.01 1.50
N ASP A 54 4.37 -23.30 1.31
CA ASP A 54 3.25 -24.00 1.97
C ASP A 54 3.41 -24.00 3.50
N LEU A 55 4.59 -24.34 4.02
CA LEU A 55 4.85 -24.32 5.46
C LEU A 55 4.72 -22.90 6.04
N LYS A 56 5.14 -21.88 5.28
CA LYS A 56 5.01 -20.48 5.70
C LYS A 56 3.54 -20.03 5.72
N TYR A 57 2.76 -20.44 4.72
CA TYR A 57 1.32 -20.22 4.66
C TYR A 57 0.62 -20.88 5.85
N GLU A 58 0.88 -22.17 6.09
CA GLU A 58 0.32 -22.93 7.21
C GLU A 58 0.62 -22.24 8.55
N LYS A 59 1.86 -21.78 8.73
CA LYS A 59 2.28 -21.10 9.96
C LYS A 59 1.54 -19.78 10.20
N VAL A 60 1.41 -18.91 9.19
CA VAL A 60 0.67 -17.65 9.36
C VAL A 60 -0.84 -17.91 9.52
N HIS A 61 -1.37 -18.91 8.82
CA HIS A 61 -2.77 -19.32 8.99
C HIS A 61 -3.04 -19.80 10.42
N GLU A 62 -2.17 -20.67 10.98
CA GLU A 62 -2.28 -21.15 12.36
C GLU A 62 -2.17 -20.00 13.38
N LEU A 63 -1.25 -19.06 13.18
CA LEU A 63 -1.16 -17.84 14.01
C LEU A 63 -2.50 -17.10 14.04
N LEU A 64 -3.08 -16.83 12.87
CA LEU A 64 -4.35 -16.10 12.78
C LEU A 64 -5.54 -16.91 13.34
N ALA A 65 -5.54 -18.23 13.15
CA ALA A 65 -6.60 -19.11 13.67
C ALA A 65 -6.59 -19.21 15.20
N THR A 66 -5.41 -19.12 15.82
CA THR A 66 -5.22 -19.35 17.26
C THR A 66 -5.16 -18.07 18.08
N ASP A 67 -4.62 -16.98 17.53
CA ASP A 67 -4.47 -15.70 18.23
C ASP A 67 -5.76 -14.84 18.10
N ARG A 68 -6.70 -15.10 19.02
CA ARG A 68 -7.99 -14.38 19.08
C ARG A 68 -7.83 -12.88 19.35
N GLU A 69 -6.78 -12.48 20.07
CA GLU A 69 -6.50 -11.07 20.35
C GLU A 69 -6.12 -10.36 19.05
N LEU A 70 -5.19 -10.93 18.29
CA LEU A 70 -4.81 -10.43 16.98
C LEU A 70 -6.02 -10.33 16.04
N MET A 71 -6.84 -11.38 15.93
CA MET A 71 -8.04 -11.33 15.08
C MET A 71 -9.06 -10.29 15.56
N GLY A 72 -9.19 -10.08 16.87
CA GLY A 72 -9.99 -8.99 17.43
C GLY A 72 -9.48 -7.61 16.99
N LYS A 73 -8.16 -7.39 17.02
CA LYS A 73 -7.52 -6.15 16.56
C LYS A 73 -7.69 -5.95 15.05
N ILE A 74 -7.54 -7.00 14.24
CA ILE A 74 -7.77 -6.97 12.79
C ILE A 74 -9.21 -6.55 12.47
N ARG A 75 -10.21 -7.16 13.11
CA ARG A 75 -11.62 -6.77 12.90
C ARG A 75 -11.89 -5.33 13.30
N LYS A 76 -11.39 -4.91 14.47
CA LYS A 76 -11.55 -3.54 14.98
C LYS A 76 -10.94 -2.51 14.05
N VAL A 77 -9.69 -2.71 13.62
CA VAL A 77 -9.02 -1.76 12.73
C VAL A 77 -9.70 -1.74 11.36
N SER A 78 -10.04 -2.89 10.79
CA SER A 78 -10.70 -2.97 9.48
C SER A 78 -12.04 -2.22 9.48
N SER A 79 -12.83 -2.37 10.56
CA SER A 79 -14.06 -1.62 10.74
C SER A 79 -13.82 -0.11 10.81
N ALA A 80 -12.81 0.36 11.54
CA ALA A 80 -12.49 1.79 11.65
C ALA A 80 -12.12 2.42 10.29
N TYR A 81 -11.47 1.66 9.40
CA TYR A 81 -11.10 2.11 8.06
C TYR A 81 -12.18 1.81 6.99
N GLY A 82 -13.32 1.23 7.38
CA GLY A 82 -14.41 0.91 6.45
C GLY A 82 -14.00 -0.10 5.37
N ILE A 83 -13.21 -1.12 5.75
CA ILE A 83 -12.78 -2.22 4.86
C ILE A 83 -13.18 -3.57 5.47
N ASN A 84 -13.41 -4.56 4.62
CA ASN A 84 -13.63 -5.94 5.09
C ASN A 84 -12.31 -6.49 5.70
N PRO A 85 -12.33 -7.10 6.90
CA PRO A 85 -11.12 -7.63 7.53
C PRO A 85 -10.36 -8.67 6.70
N ILE A 86 -11.01 -9.31 5.72
CA ILE A 86 -10.34 -10.21 4.77
C ILE A 86 -9.19 -9.54 4.01
N HIS A 87 -9.24 -8.22 3.77
CA HIS A 87 -8.15 -7.52 3.09
C HIS A 87 -6.90 -7.41 3.96
N VAL A 88 -7.07 -7.16 5.27
CA VAL A 88 -5.96 -7.11 6.23
C VAL A 88 -5.39 -8.50 6.44
N VAL A 89 -6.25 -9.53 6.55
CA VAL A 89 -5.81 -10.94 6.57
C VAL A 89 -5.00 -11.27 5.32
N GLY A 90 -5.49 -10.92 4.12
CA GLY A 90 -4.80 -11.18 2.87
C GLY A 90 -3.42 -10.53 2.78
N ALA A 91 -3.28 -9.28 3.25
CA ALA A 91 -2.00 -8.61 3.35
C ALA A 91 -1.04 -9.33 4.32
N ILE A 92 -1.49 -9.71 5.52
CA ILE A 92 -0.63 -10.41 6.49
C ILE A 92 -0.21 -11.78 5.96
N VAL A 93 -1.16 -12.54 5.41
CA VAL A 93 -0.91 -13.90 4.90
C VAL A 93 0.08 -13.89 3.75
N GLY A 94 -0.09 -13.02 2.75
CA GLY A 94 0.85 -13.02 1.64
C GLY A 94 2.24 -12.50 2.02
N GLU A 95 2.35 -11.53 2.94
CA GLU A 95 3.65 -11.05 3.44
C GLU A 95 4.41 -12.18 4.12
N HIS A 96 3.71 -12.90 5.01
CA HIS A 96 4.30 -14.00 5.76
C HIS A 96 4.44 -15.28 4.96
N THR A 97 3.77 -15.41 3.81
CA THR A 97 4.01 -16.52 2.88
C THR A 97 5.27 -16.25 2.05
N TYR A 98 5.38 -15.07 1.41
CA TYR A 98 6.40 -14.84 0.39
C TYR A 98 7.61 -14.01 0.82
N ASN A 99 7.49 -13.18 1.84
CA ASN A 99 8.53 -12.19 2.16
C ASN A 99 9.28 -12.48 3.45
N VAL A 100 8.56 -12.77 4.53
CA VAL A 100 9.11 -12.98 5.88
C VAL A 100 8.49 -14.19 6.56
N ASP A 101 9.10 -14.73 7.61
CA ASP A 101 8.49 -15.79 8.41
C ASP A 101 7.55 -15.18 9.47
N ALA A 102 6.45 -15.87 9.79
CA ALA A 102 5.58 -15.50 10.91
C ALA A 102 6.20 -15.90 12.25
N TYR A 103 6.02 -15.04 13.26
CA TYR A 103 6.23 -15.45 14.65
C TYR A 103 5.02 -16.20 15.18
N ASP A 104 5.20 -16.97 16.26
CA ASP A 104 4.17 -17.86 16.74
C ASP A 104 3.00 -17.13 17.44
N ARG A 105 3.21 -15.88 17.89
CA ARG A 105 2.20 -15.06 18.59
C ARG A 105 2.43 -13.56 18.40
N LEU A 106 1.38 -12.75 18.59
CA LEU A 106 1.48 -11.28 18.54
C LEU A 106 2.52 -10.71 19.52
N GLN A 107 2.68 -11.30 20.71
CA GLN A 107 3.61 -10.83 21.75
C GLN A 107 5.08 -10.84 21.28
N ALA A 108 5.46 -11.77 20.40
CA ALA A 108 6.81 -11.82 19.85
C ALA A 108 7.14 -10.57 19.01
N TYR A 109 6.14 -9.98 18.33
CA TYR A 109 6.31 -8.74 17.59
C TYR A 109 6.54 -7.55 18.53
N TYR A 110 5.85 -7.49 19.67
CA TYR A 110 6.11 -6.45 20.68
C TYR A 110 7.53 -6.57 21.27
N VAL A 111 7.99 -7.79 21.58
CA VAL A 111 9.37 -8.02 22.06
C VAL A 111 10.39 -7.56 21.02
N LYS A 112 10.17 -7.90 19.75
CA LYS A 112 11.02 -7.43 18.65
C LYS A 112 10.99 -5.91 18.50
N ALA A 113 9.83 -5.26 18.66
CA ALA A 113 9.76 -3.80 18.63
C ALA A 113 10.57 -3.18 19.77
N ALA A 114 10.47 -3.74 20.99
CA ALA A 114 11.21 -3.27 22.15
C ALA A 114 12.74 -3.43 22.00
N SER A 115 13.22 -4.42 21.25
CA SER A 115 14.67 -4.60 21.04
C SER A 115 15.33 -3.48 20.24
N TYR A 116 14.54 -2.65 19.54
CA TYR A 116 15.02 -1.45 18.84
C TYR A 116 14.91 -0.17 19.67
N ALA A 117 14.45 -0.26 20.92
CA ALA A 117 14.40 0.91 21.80
C ALA A 117 15.82 1.41 22.10
N GLY A 118 16.08 2.69 21.81
CA GLY A 118 17.39 3.32 22.00
C GLY A 118 18.28 3.36 20.77
N GLU A 119 17.89 2.70 19.67
CA GLU A 119 18.60 2.81 18.39
C GLU A 119 18.47 4.21 17.78
N SER A 120 19.53 4.68 17.14
CA SER A 120 19.53 5.96 16.41
C SER A 120 19.16 5.73 14.95
N PHE A 121 18.00 6.26 14.57
CA PHE A 121 17.50 6.15 13.20
C PHE A 121 17.72 7.46 12.45
N ARG A 122 18.16 7.38 11.20
CA ARG A 122 18.30 8.53 10.30
C ARG A 122 17.77 8.19 8.91
N PHE A 123 16.98 9.08 8.34
CA PHE A 123 16.58 9.01 6.93
C PHE A 123 17.53 9.84 6.10
N ALA A 124 18.45 9.17 5.40
CA ALA A 124 19.52 9.80 4.68
C ALA A 124 20.13 8.88 3.61
N TYR A 125 20.75 9.49 2.62
CA TYR A 125 21.56 8.83 1.60
C TYR A 125 22.88 9.58 1.43
N ASP A 126 23.99 8.86 1.44
CA ASP A 126 25.35 9.41 1.25
C ASP A 126 25.65 10.68 2.08
N GLY A 127 25.24 10.66 3.36
CA GLY A 127 25.42 11.80 4.27
C GLY A 127 24.28 12.81 4.25
N GLU A 128 23.56 12.99 3.14
CA GLU A 128 22.46 13.94 2.97
C GLU A 128 21.16 13.40 3.60
N SER A 129 20.51 14.20 4.46
CA SER A 129 19.21 13.84 5.03
C SER A 129 18.08 13.92 3.99
N VAL A 130 17.00 13.18 4.21
CA VAL A 130 15.86 13.25 3.28
C VAL A 130 15.21 14.63 3.25
N ASP A 131 15.22 15.38 4.36
CA ASP A 131 14.64 16.72 4.40
C ASP A 131 15.49 17.77 3.67
N GLU A 132 16.82 17.62 3.70
CA GLU A 132 17.73 18.39 2.83
C GLU A 132 17.50 18.03 1.35
N PHE A 133 17.44 16.74 1.03
CA PHE A 133 17.29 16.26 -0.34
C PHE A 133 16.00 16.76 -1.01
N VAL A 134 14.86 16.68 -0.32
CA VAL A 134 13.56 17.11 -0.88
C VAL A 134 13.38 18.64 -0.87
N ALA A 135 14.37 19.41 -0.39
CA ALA A 135 14.38 20.86 -0.50
C ALA A 135 14.90 21.37 -1.85
N ARG A 136 15.46 20.49 -2.69
CA ARG A 136 16.05 20.83 -3.99
C ARG A 136 15.00 21.39 -4.98
N PRO A 137 15.41 22.21 -5.98
CA PRO A 137 14.50 22.84 -6.93
C PRO A 137 13.59 21.88 -7.72
N GLN A 138 14.05 20.66 -7.99
CA GLN A 138 13.31 19.61 -8.68
C GLN A 138 11.99 19.29 -7.95
N PHE A 139 11.97 19.36 -6.61
CA PHE A 139 10.77 19.13 -5.80
C PHE A 139 9.83 20.34 -5.69
N SER A 140 10.08 21.41 -6.45
CA SER A 140 9.28 22.64 -6.37
C SER A 140 7.80 22.41 -6.70
N GLU A 141 7.47 21.46 -7.59
CA GLU A 141 6.09 21.10 -7.90
C GLU A 141 5.33 20.41 -6.75
N CYS A 142 6.07 19.89 -5.77
CA CYS A 142 5.49 19.30 -4.56
C CYS A 142 5.17 20.34 -3.49
N LYS A 143 5.62 21.59 -3.66
CA LYS A 143 5.33 22.69 -2.72
C LYS A 143 3.82 22.97 -2.69
N GLY A 144 3.30 23.23 -1.49
CA GLY A 144 1.88 23.55 -1.27
C GLY A 144 0.97 22.34 -1.10
N LYS A 145 1.46 21.10 -1.29
CA LYS A 145 0.70 19.89 -0.93
C LYS A 145 0.71 19.73 0.59
N SER A 146 -0.45 19.90 1.22
CA SER A 146 -0.61 19.89 2.68
C SER A 146 -0.91 18.49 3.25
N ASP A 147 -1.55 17.64 2.46
CA ASP A 147 -1.82 16.25 2.80
C ASP A 147 -0.58 15.37 2.58
N SER A 148 -0.25 14.56 3.59
CA SER A 148 0.90 13.67 3.62
C SER A 148 0.95 12.72 2.42
N TYR A 149 -0.19 12.16 2.00
CA TYR A 149 -0.23 11.19 0.90
C TYR A 149 0.17 11.87 -0.41
N THR A 150 -0.48 12.97 -0.74
CA THR A 150 -0.18 13.72 -1.97
C THR A 150 1.23 14.31 -1.99
N LEU A 151 1.74 14.78 -0.85
CA LEU A 151 3.08 15.34 -0.73
C LEU A 151 4.16 14.28 -0.99
N TRP A 152 4.07 13.14 -0.29
CA TRP A 152 5.09 12.09 -0.40
C TRP A 152 4.98 11.31 -1.71
N SER A 153 3.78 11.11 -2.27
CA SER A 153 3.63 10.58 -3.63
C SER A 153 4.31 11.48 -4.66
N CYS A 154 4.11 12.80 -4.58
CA CYS A 154 4.76 13.74 -5.50
C CYS A 154 6.30 13.66 -5.41
N ARG A 155 6.84 13.58 -4.18
CA ARG A 155 8.29 13.43 -3.98
C ARG A 155 8.80 12.11 -4.55
N GLU A 156 8.04 11.03 -4.42
CA GLU A 156 8.39 9.76 -5.05
C GLU A 156 8.32 9.85 -6.59
N ASP A 157 7.32 10.53 -7.15
CA ASP A 157 7.21 10.77 -8.60
C ASP A 157 8.45 11.52 -9.13
N VAL A 158 8.87 12.60 -8.46
CA VAL A 158 10.10 13.36 -8.78
C VAL A 158 11.34 12.48 -8.66
N TRP A 159 11.44 11.65 -7.62
CA TRP A 159 12.56 10.72 -7.49
C TRP A 159 12.64 9.77 -8.69
N GLU A 160 11.52 9.14 -9.05
CA GLU A 160 11.45 8.18 -10.15
C GLU A 160 11.72 8.85 -11.51
N SER A 161 11.24 10.07 -11.72
CA SER A 161 11.41 10.79 -12.98
C SER A 161 12.79 11.42 -13.14
N ASP A 162 13.35 12.02 -12.08
CA ASP A 162 14.46 12.96 -12.22
C ASP A 162 15.77 12.46 -11.61
N PHE A 163 15.71 11.55 -10.63
CA PHE A 163 16.89 11.12 -9.88
C PHE A 163 17.25 9.65 -10.09
N ARG A 164 16.29 8.73 -10.06
CA ARG A 164 16.56 7.30 -10.06
C ARG A 164 17.44 6.87 -11.24
N GLY A 165 18.64 6.37 -10.94
CA GLY A 165 19.62 5.90 -11.94
C GLY A 165 20.22 7.00 -12.81
N LYS A 166 20.06 8.27 -12.44
CA LYS A 166 20.56 9.43 -13.19
C LYS A 166 21.67 10.15 -12.43
N THR A 167 22.40 11.01 -13.14
CA THR A 167 23.34 11.96 -12.55
C THR A 167 22.70 13.34 -12.58
N VAL A 168 22.58 13.98 -11.42
CA VAL A 168 21.98 15.31 -11.26
C VAL A 168 22.96 16.18 -10.49
N ASP A 169 23.28 17.36 -11.01
CA ASP A 169 24.23 18.31 -10.42
C ASP A 169 25.61 17.70 -10.07
N GLY A 170 26.06 16.73 -10.88
CA GLY A 170 27.34 16.03 -10.69
C GLY A 170 27.30 14.84 -9.72
N THR A 171 26.17 14.58 -9.05
CA THR A 171 25.98 13.44 -8.16
C THR A 171 25.23 12.31 -8.88
N SER A 172 25.77 11.08 -8.82
CA SER A 172 25.10 9.90 -9.39
C SER A 172 24.18 9.26 -8.35
N PHE A 173 22.93 8.98 -8.74
CA PHE A 173 21.93 8.38 -7.86
C PHE A 173 21.67 6.91 -8.22
N PRO A 174 21.41 6.03 -7.24
CA PRO A 174 21.16 4.62 -7.49
C PRO A 174 19.92 4.41 -8.37
N ASN A 175 19.95 3.39 -9.23
CA ASN A 175 18.73 2.89 -9.88
C ASN A 175 17.93 2.02 -8.89
N ASN A 176 17.38 2.66 -7.85
CA ASN A 176 16.60 2.01 -6.80
C ASN A 176 15.43 2.90 -6.36
N ARG A 177 14.47 2.33 -5.63
CA ARG A 177 13.26 3.02 -5.15
C ARG A 177 13.61 4.10 -4.11
N PHE A 178 12.85 5.19 -4.07
CA PHE A 178 13.07 6.29 -3.12
C PHE A 178 13.09 5.80 -1.66
N SER A 179 12.09 4.99 -1.29
CA SER A 179 12.00 4.32 0.01
C SER A 179 13.24 3.48 0.34
N ALA A 180 13.87 2.87 -0.66
CA ALA A 180 15.07 2.06 -0.47
C ALA A 180 16.34 2.88 -0.27
N VAL A 181 16.40 4.06 -0.90
CA VAL A 181 17.59 4.92 -0.87
C VAL A 181 17.65 5.76 0.42
N PHE A 182 16.53 6.35 0.85
CA PHE A 182 16.54 7.32 1.96
C PHE A 182 16.00 6.80 3.29
N PHE A 183 15.19 5.73 3.29
CA PHE A 183 14.41 5.33 4.47
C PHE A 183 14.84 3.99 5.07
N GLN A 184 16.09 3.57 4.84
CA GLN A 184 16.57 2.25 5.22
C GLN A 184 17.97 2.29 5.87
N PRO A 185 18.05 2.43 7.20
CA PRO A 185 19.30 2.64 7.93
C PRO A 185 20.11 1.36 8.18
N PHE A 186 19.51 0.17 8.10
CA PHE A 186 20.18 -1.09 8.44
C PHE A 186 20.47 -2.00 7.25
N TYR A 187 19.50 -2.20 6.34
CA TYR A 187 19.64 -3.02 5.13
C TYR A 187 18.64 -2.60 4.05
N ALA A 188 19.02 -2.78 2.78
CA ALA A 188 18.16 -2.54 1.63
C ALA A 188 16.91 -3.44 1.67
N GLY A 189 15.75 -2.86 1.99
CA GLY A 189 14.43 -3.47 1.87
C GLY A 189 13.71 -3.78 3.19
N GLN A 190 14.25 -3.39 4.36
CA GLN A 190 13.67 -3.86 5.63
C GLN A 190 12.34 -3.17 5.96
N THR A 191 11.31 -3.99 6.11
CA THR A 191 9.97 -3.68 6.58
C THR A 191 9.79 -4.22 8.01
N PHE A 192 8.89 -3.62 8.80
CA PHE A 192 8.78 -3.93 10.23
C PHE A 192 7.34 -4.23 10.68
N GLY A 193 7.24 -4.89 11.83
CA GLY A 193 5.95 -5.28 12.42
C GLY A 193 5.26 -6.42 11.67
N LEU A 194 4.08 -6.81 12.15
CA LEU A 194 3.25 -7.85 11.55
C LEU A 194 2.82 -7.50 10.11
N GLY A 195 2.63 -6.20 9.84
CA GLY A 195 2.27 -5.72 8.50
C GLY A 195 3.43 -5.61 7.54
N GLN A 196 4.69 -5.63 8.00
CA GLN A 196 5.84 -5.31 7.14
C GLN A 196 5.67 -3.93 6.46
N VAL A 197 5.30 -2.90 7.22
CA VAL A 197 5.15 -1.52 6.71
C VAL A 197 6.54 -0.86 6.60
N ASN A 198 6.80 -0.14 5.51
CA ASN A 198 8.02 0.66 5.36
C ASN A 198 7.82 2.13 5.81
N PRO A 199 8.90 2.85 6.18
CA PRO A 199 8.77 4.21 6.72
C PRO A 199 8.15 5.23 5.76
N LEU A 200 8.43 5.16 4.45
CA LEU A 200 7.83 6.08 3.48
C LEU A 200 6.32 5.88 3.41
N THR A 201 5.85 4.63 3.36
CA THR A 201 4.42 4.31 3.41
C THR A 201 3.76 4.84 4.68
N ALA A 202 4.42 4.74 5.84
CA ALA A 202 3.90 5.30 7.08
C ALA A 202 3.82 6.84 7.02
N LEU A 203 4.82 7.51 6.46
CA LEU A 203 4.78 8.97 6.26
C LEU A 203 3.66 9.40 5.31
N MET A 204 3.48 8.68 4.19
CA MET A 204 2.40 8.91 3.22
C MET A 204 1.02 8.78 3.87
N LEU A 205 0.81 7.74 4.67
CA LEU A 205 -0.49 7.42 5.26
C LEU A 205 -0.74 8.11 6.60
N SER A 206 0.22 8.91 7.09
CA SER A 206 0.16 9.46 8.43
C SER A 206 -1.07 10.30 8.71
N ASP A 207 -1.50 11.15 7.77
CA ASP A 207 -2.69 11.98 7.97
C ASP A 207 -3.97 11.14 8.09
N LEU A 208 -4.08 10.08 7.28
CA LEU A 208 -5.20 9.15 7.35
C LEU A 208 -5.20 8.40 8.69
N VAL A 209 -4.05 7.90 9.12
CA VAL A 209 -3.92 7.16 10.39
C VAL A 209 -4.17 8.05 11.60
N THR A 210 -3.67 9.30 11.59
CA THR A 210 -3.98 10.27 12.64
C THR A 210 -5.47 10.56 12.72
N ARG A 211 -6.13 10.77 11.58
CA ARG A 211 -7.56 11.07 11.53
C ARG A 211 -8.43 9.90 11.98
N VAL A 212 -8.11 8.67 11.58
CA VAL A 212 -8.97 7.48 11.83
C VAL A 212 -8.65 6.81 13.17
N SER A 213 -7.37 6.70 13.51
CA SER A 213 -6.91 5.95 14.69
C SER A 213 -6.41 6.82 15.84
N GLY A 214 -6.29 8.14 15.64
CA GLY A 214 -5.88 9.09 16.68
C GLY A 214 -4.38 9.05 17.02
N TYR A 215 -3.57 8.30 16.26
CA TYR A 215 -2.12 8.25 16.49
C TYR A 215 -1.43 9.56 16.07
N PRO A 216 -0.34 9.97 16.73
CA PRO A 216 0.37 11.19 16.38
C PRO A 216 0.82 11.23 14.91
N LYS A 217 0.71 12.40 14.28
CA LYS A 217 1.22 12.61 12.92
C LYS A 217 2.74 12.41 12.88
N LEU A 218 3.19 11.61 11.92
CA LEU A 218 4.58 11.30 11.67
C LEU A 218 5.27 12.40 10.87
N ASN A 219 6.58 12.53 11.08
CA ASN A 219 7.44 13.52 10.44
C ASN A 219 8.79 12.89 10.12
N GLU A 220 9.31 13.17 8.92
CA GLU A 220 10.58 12.64 8.42
C GLU A 220 11.79 13.06 9.26
N LYS A 221 11.73 14.21 9.94
CA LYS A 221 12.77 14.71 10.84
C LYS A 221 12.84 13.92 12.16
N ASN A 222 11.84 13.08 12.43
CA ASN A 222 11.79 12.22 13.60
C ASN A 222 11.70 10.75 13.18
N ALA A 223 12.77 10.25 12.55
CA ALA A 223 12.87 8.87 12.11
C ALA A 223 12.56 7.88 13.24
N GLY A 224 13.02 8.14 14.47
CA GLY A 224 12.73 7.29 15.62
C GLY A 224 11.22 7.14 15.90
N ALA A 225 10.43 8.20 15.76
CA ALA A 225 8.97 8.10 15.89
C ALA A 225 8.34 7.27 14.77
N VAL A 226 8.82 7.40 13.54
CA VAL A 226 8.35 6.61 12.40
C VAL A 226 8.65 5.12 12.60
N TYR A 227 9.87 4.77 13.03
CA TYR A 227 10.23 3.37 13.31
C TYR A 227 9.41 2.77 14.44
N ARG A 228 9.22 3.51 15.54
CA ARG A 228 8.34 3.05 16.63
C ARG A 228 6.93 2.78 16.12
N ALA A 229 6.38 3.65 15.27
CA ALA A 229 5.04 3.49 14.73
C ALA A 229 4.89 2.25 13.82
N ILE A 230 5.87 1.94 12.98
CA ILE A 230 5.79 0.75 12.10
C ILE A 230 6.16 -0.57 12.80
N MET A 231 6.89 -0.49 13.92
CA MET A 231 7.29 -1.65 14.73
C MET A 231 6.22 -2.03 15.76
N ASP A 232 5.54 -1.05 16.36
CA ASP A 232 4.43 -1.29 17.29
C ASP A 232 3.28 -2.03 16.57
N PRO A 233 2.88 -3.23 17.02
CA PRO A 233 1.86 -4.02 16.33
C PRO A 233 0.50 -3.32 16.17
N ASP A 234 0.06 -2.52 17.14
CA ASP A 234 -1.25 -1.86 17.07
C ASP A 234 -1.22 -0.71 16.06
N ILE A 235 -0.16 0.12 16.12
CA ILE A 235 0.03 1.23 15.18
C ILE A 235 0.29 0.68 13.76
N SER A 236 1.11 -0.37 13.64
CA SER A 236 1.44 -1.02 12.37
C SER A 236 0.19 -1.58 11.68
N LEU A 237 -0.73 -2.22 12.43
CA LEU A 237 -2.02 -2.68 11.89
C LEU A 237 -2.88 -1.52 11.36
N ALA A 238 -2.83 -0.34 11.98
CA ALA A 238 -3.52 0.84 11.46
C ALA A 238 -2.94 1.28 10.10
N PHE A 239 -1.62 1.23 9.94
CA PHE A 239 -0.98 1.50 8.64
C PHE A 239 -1.29 0.44 7.57
N VAL A 240 -1.43 -0.84 7.94
CA VAL A 240 -1.89 -1.90 7.02
C VAL A 240 -3.28 -1.57 6.49
N ALA A 241 -4.23 -1.31 7.40
CA ALA A 241 -5.61 -0.98 7.03
C ALA A 241 -5.70 0.32 6.22
N ALA A 242 -4.91 1.34 6.58
CA ALA A 242 -4.82 2.59 5.85
C ALA A 242 -4.30 2.39 4.41
N SER A 243 -3.28 1.54 4.23
CA SER A 243 -2.71 1.23 2.91
C SER A 243 -3.73 0.54 1.99
N ILE A 244 -4.48 -0.42 2.53
CA ILE A 244 -5.55 -1.11 1.82
C ILE A 244 -6.68 -0.14 1.46
N ARG A 245 -7.15 0.65 2.43
CA ARG A 245 -8.19 1.67 2.20
C ARG A 245 -7.78 2.62 1.09
N ARG A 246 -6.56 3.15 1.15
CA ARG A 246 -6.03 4.06 0.12
C ARG A 246 -5.93 3.38 -1.24
N SER A 247 -5.53 2.12 -1.31
CA SER A 247 -5.49 1.35 -2.56
C SER A 247 -6.87 1.22 -3.19
N ILE A 248 -7.90 0.94 -2.38
CA ILE A 248 -9.29 0.90 -2.83
C ILE A 248 -9.74 2.28 -3.32
N ASP A 249 -9.43 3.35 -2.57
CA ASP A 249 -9.79 4.73 -2.94
C ASP A 249 -9.13 5.15 -4.25
N ASP A 250 -7.83 4.92 -4.43
CA ASP A 250 -7.12 5.27 -5.65
C ASP A 250 -7.75 4.62 -6.89
N TYR A 251 -8.12 3.34 -6.81
CA TYR A 251 -8.76 2.65 -7.93
C TYR A 251 -10.16 3.17 -8.23
N LYS A 252 -10.95 3.51 -7.20
CA LYS A 252 -12.27 4.14 -7.38
C LYS A 252 -12.14 5.54 -8.00
N GLU A 253 -11.28 6.37 -7.42
CA GLU A 253 -11.11 7.78 -7.77
C GLU A 253 -10.45 7.98 -9.14
N ILE A 254 -9.45 7.16 -9.47
CA ILE A 254 -8.60 7.36 -10.65
C ILE A 254 -8.97 6.42 -11.78
N ALA A 255 -9.18 5.14 -11.49
CA ALA A 255 -9.49 4.13 -12.51
C ALA A 255 -11.00 3.91 -12.73
N GLY A 256 -11.86 4.52 -11.90
CA GLY A 256 -13.31 4.30 -11.95
C GLY A 256 -13.71 2.86 -11.58
N MET A 257 -12.86 2.15 -10.84
CA MET A 257 -13.01 0.72 -10.55
C MET A 257 -13.06 0.44 -9.05
N ASP A 258 -14.10 -0.26 -8.61
CA ASP A 258 -14.24 -0.71 -7.23
C ASP A 258 -13.60 -2.09 -7.02
N ILE A 259 -12.42 -2.11 -6.39
CA ILE A 259 -11.69 -3.33 -6.04
C ILE A 259 -12.02 -3.86 -4.63
N SER A 260 -12.95 -3.25 -3.88
CA SER A 260 -13.24 -3.67 -2.49
C SER A 260 -13.88 -5.07 -2.40
N GLY A 261 -14.30 -5.65 -3.52
CA GLY A 261 -14.80 -7.03 -3.58
C GLY A 261 -13.73 -8.09 -3.81
N ASN A 262 -12.48 -7.72 -4.09
CA ASN A 262 -11.41 -8.65 -4.47
C ASN A 262 -10.18 -8.47 -3.55
N PRO A 263 -10.03 -9.31 -2.52
CA PRO A 263 -8.90 -9.21 -1.60
C PRO A 263 -7.55 -9.54 -2.23
N GLY A 264 -7.50 -10.39 -3.27
CA GLY A 264 -6.29 -10.65 -4.03
C GLY A 264 -5.73 -9.40 -4.71
N LEU A 265 -6.59 -8.53 -5.24
CA LEU A 265 -6.14 -7.25 -5.81
C LEU A 265 -5.60 -6.29 -4.75
N THR A 266 -6.26 -6.17 -3.60
CA THR A 266 -5.74 -5.34 -2.51
C THR A 266 -4.43 -5.89 -1.94
N ALA A 267 -4.28 -7.22 -1.86
CA ALA A 267 -3.05 -7.87 -1.41
C ALA A 267 -1.92 -7.69 -2.43
N THR A 268 -2.24 -7.73 -3.73
CA THR A 268 -1.30 -7.38 -4.81
C THR A 268 -0.78 -5.97 -4.59
N LEU A 269 -1.66 -4.99 -4.43
CA LEU A 269 -1.29 -3.58 -4.21
C LEU A 269 -0.53 -3.36 -2.91
N TYR A 270 -0.86 -4.11 -1.86
CA TYR A 270 -0.10 -4.10 -0.62
C TYR A 270 1.36 -4.55 -0.85
N ASN A 271 1.55 -5.63 -1.63
CA ASN A 271 2.87 -6.16 -1.94
C ASN A 271 3.70 -5.23 -2.83
N VAL A 272 3.08 -4.63 -3.85
CA VAL A 272 3.83 -3.89 -4.89
C VAL A 272 3.82 -2.38 -4.71
N GLY A 273 2.95 -1.84 -3.85
CA GLY A 273 2.79 -0.41 -3.62
C GLY A 273 2.28 0.38 -4.83
N ASN A 274 2.43 1.70 -4.75
CA ASN A 274 2.16 2.69 -5.81
C ASN A 274 0.76 2.56 -6.44
N SER A 275 -0.27 2.37 -5.61
CA SER A 275 -1.67 2.23 -6.04
C SER A 275 -2.14 3.35 -6.96
N ARG A 276 -1.79 4.60 -6.66
CA ARG A 276 -2.11 5.78 -7.48
C ARG A 276 -1.58 5.68 -8.92
N GLN A 277 -0.27 5.44 -9.09
CA GLN A 277 0.35 5.34 -10.42
C GLN A 277 -0.24 4.16 -11.21
N ARG A 278 -0.49 3.03 -10.54
CA ARG A 278 -1.08 1.84 -11.16
C ARG A 278 -2.53 2.08 -11.60
N ALA A 279 -3.32 2.75 -10.76
CA ALA A 279 -4.68 3.14 -11.10
C ALA A 279 -4.70 4.13 -12.29
N ALA A 280 -3.78 5.10 -12.32
CA ALA A 280 -3.65 6.03 -13.44
C ALA A 280 -3.26 5.32 -14.75
N ALA A 281 -2.32 4.37 -14.68
CA ALA A 281 -1.93 3.55 -15.83
C ALA A 281 -3.09 2.69 -16.34
N LEU A 282 -3.91 2.13 -15.43
CA LEU A 282 -5.10 1.37 -15.79
C LEU A 282 -6.18 2.27 -16.43
N ALA A 283 -6.43 3.44 -15.85
CA ALA A 283 -7.35 4.43 -16.41
C ALA A 283 -6.95 4.81 -17.85
N ALA A 284 -5.66 5.10 -18.06
CA ALA A 284 -5.12 5.44 -19.39
C ALA A 284 -5.35 4.31 -20.41
N LYS A 285 -5.17 3.04 -20.02
CA LYS A 285 -5.47 1.88 -20.89
C LYS A 285 -6.96 1.81 -21.25
N ASN A 286 -7.85 2.09 -20.30
CA ASN A 286 -9.30 2.02 -20.50
C ASN A 286 -9.89 3.22 -21.24
N HIS A 287 -9.21 4.37 -21.28
CA HIS A 287 -9.64 5.55 -22.04
C HIS A 287 -9.61 5.36 -23.57
N GLY A 288 -8.87 4.36 -24.08
CA GLY A 288 -8.67 4.12 -25.52
C GLY A 288 -9.85 3.52 -26.29
N GLY A 289 -11.01 3.30 -25.66
CA GLY A 289 -12.24 2.85 -26.35
C GLY A 289 -12.31 1.36 -26.70
N GLY A 290 -11.53 0.51 -26.03
CA GLY A 290 -11.52 -0.95 -26.22
C GLY A 290 -12.35 -1.72 -25.18
N ALA A 291 -12.16 -3.04 -25.15
CA ALA A 291 -12.67 -3.87 -24.06
C ALA A 291 -12.08 -3.40 -22.72
N THR A 292 -12.89 -3.41 -21.67
CA THR A 292 -12.44 -3.06 -20.32
C THR A 292 -11.28 -3.98 -19.90
N VAL A 293 -10.13 -3.36 -19.66
CA VAL A 293 -8.97 -3.98 -19.04
C VAL A 293 -9.21 -3.99 -17.54
N TRP A 294 -9.30 -5.19 -16.96
CA TRP A 294 -9.41 -5.37 -15.52
C TRP A 294 -8.01 -5.35 -14.87
N PRO A 295 -7.90 -4.93 -13.60
CA PRO A 295 -6.68 -5.14 -12.84
C PRO A 295 -6.45 -6.63 -12.59
N GLU A 296 -5.18 -7.00 -12.49
CA GLU A 296 -4.72 -8.39 -12.36
C GLU A 296 -3.94 -8.58 -11.06
N GLU A 297 -4.08 -9.76 -10.46
CA GLU A 297 -3.32 -10.15 -9.29
C GLU A 297 -1.87 -10.52 -9.66
N ASN A 298 -0.92 -10.22 -8.77
CA ASN A 298 0.39 -10.88 -8.81
C ASN A 298 0.32 -12.24 -8.07
N TYR A 299 1.43 -12.98 -8.05
CA TYR A 299 1.57 -14.26 -7.31
C TYR A 299 1.02 -14.18 -5.87
N TYR A 300 1.25 -13.05 -5.21
CA TYR A 300 0.82 -12.77 -3.85
C TYR A 300 -0.70 -12.67 -3.75
N GLY A 301 -1.32 -11.81 -4.56
CA GLY A 301 -2.77 -11.66 -4.60
C GLY A 301 -3.48 -12.91 -5.09
N TRP A 302 -2.85 -13.64 -6.01
CA TRP A 302 -3.38 -14.87 -6.57
C TRP A 302 -3.61 -15.92 -5.48
N LEU A 303 -2.63 -16.09 -4.58
CA LEU A 303 -2.73 -16.99 -3.43
C LEU A 303 -3.93 -16.62 -2.54
N ILE A 304 -4.13 -15.32 -2.27
CA ILE A 304 -5.20 -14.87 -1.38
C ILE A 304 -6.58 -15.19 -1.94
N ASN A 305 -6.75 -15.04 -3.26
CA ASN A 305 -8.00 -15.42 -3.92
C ASN A 305 -8.17 -16.94 -4.01
N ASP A 306 -7.09 -17.70 -4.23
CA ASP A 306 -7.12 -19.17 -4.25
C ASP A 306 -7.51 -19.75 -2.88
N LYS A 307 -6.97 -19.19 -1.80
CA LYS A 307 -7.25 -19.58 -0.42
C LYS A 307 -8.41 -18.83 0.23
N LEU A 308 -9.22 -18.10 -0.54
CA LEU A 308 -10.17 -17.15 0.00
C LEU A 308 -11.20 -17.78 0.96
N ASP A 309 -11.70 -18.97 0.63
CA ASP A 309 -12.71 -19.64 1.46
C ASP A 309 -12.12 -20.13 2.79
N GLU A 310 -10.87 -20.62 2.77
CA GLU A 310 -10.13 -21.00 3.98
C GLU A 310 -9.88 -19.78 4.87
N LEU A 311 -9.39 -18.68 4.28
CA LEU A 311 -9.09 -17.44 5.01
C LEU A 311 -10.35 -16.76 5.57
N LYS A 312 -11.50 -16.88 4.90
CA LYS A 312 -12.79 -16.40 5.43
C LYS A 312 -13.21 -17.18 6.69
N GLY A 313 -12.78 -18.42 6.85
CA GLY A 313 -13.02 -19.23 8.05
C GLY A 313 -12.39 -18.65 9.33
N LEU A 314 -11.47 -17.69 9.21
CA LEU A 314 -10.83 -17.01 10.34
C LEU A 314 -11.69 -15.87 10.93
N LEU A 315 -12.67 -15.34 10.19
CA LEU A 315 -13.36 -14.08 10.49
C LEU A 315 -14.60 -14.25 11.34
#